data_AF-A0A959DS99-F1
#
_entry.id   AF-A0A959DS99-F1
#
_cell.length_a   1.000
_cell.length_b   1.000
_cell.length_c   1.000
_cell.angle_alpha   90.00
_cell.angle_beta   90.00
_cell.angle_gamma   90.00
#
_symmetry.space_group_name_H-M   'P 1'
#
loop_
_entity.id
_entity.type
_entity.pdbx_description
1 polymer ?
#
loop_
_entity_poly.entity_id
_entity_poly.type
_entity_poly.pdbx_seq_one_letter_code
_entity_poly.pdbx_strand_id
1 'polypeptide(L)'
;LYAGGLATLLLSLLIWIIDVQGWKKWAYVFRVFGLNPLASYALSGLVIRIFGMIKIGDQGLYGWLYSHLFQHAGDQLGSLLQAITYAMFIWLFAWWLYKNKKVIKL
;
A
#
# COMPACT_ATOMS: atom_id res chain seq x y z
N LEU A 1 -10.04 -26.62 -9.31
CA LEU A 1 -9.06 -27.72 -9.15
C LEU A 1 -7.63 -27.28 -9.48
N TYR A 2 -7.34 -26.67 -10.64
CA TYR A 2 -5.98 -26.18 -10.98
C TYR A 2 -5.45 -25.03 -10.12
N ALA A 3 -6.32 -24.13 -9.64
CA ALA A 3 -5.92 -23.00 -8.79
C ALA A 3 -5.31 -23.45 -7.45
N GLY A 4 -5.75 -24.59 -6.90
CA GLY A 4 -5.24 -25.11 -5.63
C GLY A 4 -3.79 -25.59 -5.73
N GLY A 5 -3.46 -26.32 -6.81
CA GLY A 5 -2.10 -26.81 -7.06
C GLY A 5 -1.12 -25.67 -7.36
N LEU A 6 -1.54 -24.67 -8.13
CA LEU A 6 -0.73 -23.47 -8.37
C LEU A 6 -0.52 -22.66 -7.08
N ALA A 7 -1.54 -22.54 -6.24
CA ALA A 7 -1.43 -21.84 -4.96
C ALA A 7 -0.45 -22.52 -4.00
N THR A 8 -0.48 -23.87 -3.88
CA THR A 8 0.47 -24.60 -3.03
C THR A 8 1.90 -24.57 -3.58
N LEU A 9 2.08 -24.63 -4.90
CA LEU A 9 3.40 -24.45 -5.52
C LEU A 9 3.96 -23.05 -5.27
N LEU A 10 3.14 -22.03 -5.45
CA LEU A 10 3.51 -20.64 -5.20
C LEU A 10 3.87 -20.43 -3.72
N LEU A 11 3.05 -20.95 -2.80
CA LEU A 11 3.30 -20.87 -1.36
C LEU A 11 4.63 -21.54 -0.98
N SER A 12 4.91 -22.73 -1.54
CA SER A 12 6.15 -23.46 -1.30
C SER A 12 7.37 -22.66 -1.77
N LEU A 13 7.30 -22.02 -2.95
CA LEU A 13 8.34 -21.12 -3.46
C LEU A 13 8.56 -19.91 -2.55
N LEU A 14 7.49 -19.27 -2.09
CA LEU A 14 7.58 -18.14 -1.15
C LEU A 14 8.23 -18.53 0.17
N ILE A 15 7.90 -19.70 0.73
CA ILE A 15 8.54 -20.21 1.95
C ILE A 15 10.03 -20.45 1.71
N TRP A 16 10.40 -21.07 0.58
CA TRP A 16 11.80 -21.29 0.24
C TRP A 16 12.60 -19.98 0.12
N ILE A 17 12.05 -18.96 -0.53
CA ILE A 17 12.71 -17.66 -0.69
C ILE A 17 12.83 -16.90 0.64
N ILE A 18 11.80 -16.94 1.49
CA ILE A 18 11.75 -16.14 2.72
C ILE A 18 12.47 -16.82 3.89
N ASP A 19 12.25 -18.12 4.09
CA ASP A 19 12.75 -18.86 5.24
C ASP A 19 14.08 -19.58 4.95
N VAL A 20 14.26 -20.17 3.77
CA VAL A 20 15.51 -20.91 3.45
C VAL A 20 16.60 -19.97 2.92
N GLN A 21 16.28 -19.10 1.96
CA GLN A 21 17.22 -18.10 1.41
C GLN A 21 17.39 -16.87 2.32
N GLY A 22 16.49 -16.67 3.29
CA GLY A 22 16.60 -15.59 4.27
C GLY A 22 16.40 -14.18 3.71
N TRP A 23 15.82 -14.04 2.50
CA TRP A 23 15.56 -12.75 1.83
C TRP A 23 14.39 -11.99 2.48
N LYS A 24 14.56 -11.59 3.74
CA LYS A 24 13.52 -10.96 4.56
C LYS A 24 13.41 -9.44 4.33
N LYS A 25 14.37 -8.83 3.63
CA LYS A 25 14.42 -7.38 3.40
C LYS A 25 13.27 -6.87 2.51
N TRP A 26 12.94 -7.58 1.42
CA TRP A 26 11.82 -7.20 0.55
C TRP A 26 10.46 -7.51 1.19
N ALA A 27 10.38 -8.62 1.93
CA ALA A 27 9.21 -8.98 2.73
C ALA A 27 8.92 -7.99 3.88
N TYR A 28 9.84 -7.08 4.20
CA TYR A 28 9.65 -6.07 5.23
C TYR A 28 8.47 -5.15 4.91
N VAL A 29 8.31 -4.74 3.65
CA VAL A 29 7.18 -3.89 3.22
C VAL A 29 5.85 -4.58 3.52
N PHE A 30 5.73 -5.84 3.13
CA PHE A 30 4.56 -6.69 3.39
C PHE A 30 4.37 -6.98 4.87
N ARG A 31 5.46 -7.16 5.64
CA ARG A 31 5.40 -7.39 7.08
C ARG A 31 4.85 -6.18 7.83
N VAL A 32 5.20 -4.96 7.42
CA VAL A 32 4.66 -3.72 8.00
C VAL A 32 3.16 -3.63 7.80
N PHE A 33 2.67 -3.92 6.59
CA PHE A 33 1.24 -4.00 6.30
C PHE A 33 0.55 -5.15 7.05
N GLY A 34 1.18 -6.34 7.07
CA GLY A 34 0.62 -7.56 7.66
C GLY A 34 0.58 -7.56 9.18
N LEU A 35 1.43 -6.79 9.86
CA LEU A 35 1.41 -6.66 11.31
C LEU A 35 0.34 -5.68 11.81
N ASN A 36 -0.09 -4.72 10.97
CA ASN A 36 -1.15 -3.76 11.28
C ASN A 36 -2.13 -3.59 10.09
N PRO A 37 -2.82 -4.68 9.67
CA PRO A 37 -3.71 -4.63 8.52
C PRO A 37 -4.93 -3.73 8.80
N LEU A 38 -5.44 -3.77 10.03
CA LEU A 38 -6.58 -2.94 10.45
C LEU A 38 -6.26 -1.45 10.41
N ALA A 39 -5.08 -1.06 10.93
CA ALA A 39 -4.66 0.34 10.94
C ALA A 39 -4.45 0.86 9.51
N SER A 40 -3.82 0.06 8.65
CA SER A 40 -3.59 0.42 7.24
C SER A 40 -4.90 0.56 6.46
N TYR A 41 -5.88 -0.31 6.72
CA TYR A 41 -7.22 -0.23 6.15
C TYR A 41 -8.01 0.97 6.66
N ALA A 42 -8.00 1.23 7.97
CA ALA A 42 -8.67 2.38 8.56
C ALA A 42 -8.05 3.71 8.06
N LEU A 43 -6.71 3.78 8.00
CA LEU A 43 -6.01 4.94 7.45
C LEU A 43 -6.35 5.17 5.98
N SER A 44 -6.36 4.14 5.14
CA SER A 44 -6.70 4.32 3.73
C SER A 44 -8.11 4.91 3.57
N GLY A 45 -9.09 4.43 4.35
CA GLY A 45 -10.44 5.00 4.37
C GLY A 45 -10.49 6.44 4.89
N LEU A 46 -9.73 6.76 5.94
CA LEU A 46 -9.64 8.11 6.50
C LEU A 46 -8.99 9.08 5.51
N VAL A 47 -7.88 8.71 4.88
CA VAL A 47 -7.16 9.56 3.93
C VAL A 47 -8.04 9.86 2.70
N ILE A 48 -8.73 8.86 2.14
CA ILE A 48 -9.67 9.08 1.03
C ILE A 48 -10.79 10.03 1.44
N ARG A 49 -11.35 9.86 2.64
CA ARG A 49 -12.39 10.77 3.15
C ARG A 49 -11.88 12.20 3.29
N ILE A 50 -10.69 12.39 3.87
CA ILE A 50 -10.08 13.72 4.04
C ILE A 50 -9.80 14.35 2.65
N PHE A 51 -9.23 13.58 1.73
CA PHE A 51 -8.95 14.06 0.36
C PHE A 51 -10.22 14.37 -0.44
N GLY A 52 -11.33 13.67 -0.16
CA GLY A 52 -12.64 13.96 -0.74
C GLY A 52 -13.34 15.18 -0.11
N MET A 53 -13.06 15.47 1.18
CA MET A 53 -13.61 16.64 1.87
C MET A 53 -12.94 17.94 1.43
N ILE A 54 -11.65 17.92 1.14
CA ILE A 54 -10.94 19.11 0.66
C ILE A 54 -11.14 19.21 -0.85
N LYS A 55 -12.00 20.14 -1.27
CA LYS A 55 -12.23 20.48 -2.67
C LYS A 55 -11.43 21.73 -3.02
N ILE A 56 -10.69 21.70 -4.13
CA ILE A 56 -9.99 22.85 -4.69
C ILE A 56 -10.68 23.16 -6.03
N GLY A 57 -11.54 24.18 -6.04
CA GLY A 57 -12.41 24.48 -7.19
C GLY A 57 -13.46 23.38 -7.40
N ASP A 58 -13.61 22.91 -8.64
CA ASP A 58 -14.55 21.84 -9.03
C ASP A 58 -14.02 20.41 -8.83
N GLN A 59 -12.76 20.24 -8.41
CA GLN A 59 -12.13 18.93 -8.23
C GLN A 59 -11.75 18.68 -6.77
N GLY A 60 -11.90 17.41 -6.34
CA GLY A 60 -11.32 16.97 -5.07
C GLY A 60 -9.80 17.04 -5.11
N LEU A 61 -9.15 17.18 -3.94
CA LEU A 61 -7.69 17.29 -3.82
C LEU A 61 -6.96 16.16 -4.57
N TYR A 62 -7.54 14.96 -4.59
CA TYR A 62 -7.02 13.80 -5.33
C TYR A 62 -6.96 14.00 -6.85
N GLY A 63 -8.00 14.61 -7.43
CA GLY A 63 -8.06 14.93 -8.87
C GLY A 63 -7.15 16.09 -9.25
N TRP A 64 -7.08 17.11 -8.39
CA TRP A 64 -6.14 18.22 -8.56
C TRP A 64 -4.68 17.73 -8.56
N LEU A 65 -4.33 16.85 -7.61
CA LEU A 65 -2.99 16.25 -7.52
C LEU A 65 -2.65 15.44 -8.78
N TYR A 66 -3.63 14.72 -9.33
CA TYR A 66 -3.47 13.98 -10.59
C TYR A 66 -3.13 14.92 -11.75
N SER A 67 -3.95 15.96 -11.95
CA SER A 67 -3.81 16.91 -13.06
C SER A 67 -2.52 17.72 -12.99
N HIS A 68 -2.06 18.10 -11.79
CA HIS A 68 -0.93 19.02 -11.64
C HIS A 68 0.43 18.30 -11.58
N LEU A 69 0.53 17.19 -10.84
CA LEU A 69 1.80 16.48 -10.63
C LEU A 69 1.98 15.26 -11.53
N PHE A 70 0.91 14.48 -11.74
CA PHE A 70 1.02 13.15 -12.37
C PHE A 70 0.72 13.16 -13.87
N GLN A 71 -0.05 14.13 -14.36
CA GLN A 71 -0.37 14.26 -15.79
C GLN A 71 0.86 14.58 -16.65
N HIS A 72 1.91 15.17 -16.07
CA HIS A 72 3.19 15.44 -16.74
C HIS A 72 3.93 14.17 -17.18
N ALA A 73 3.63 13.00 -16.59
CA ALA A 73 4.25 11.72 -16.93
C ALA A 73 3.46 10.93 -18.00
N GLY A 74 2.33 11.44 -18.49
CA GLY A 74 1.41 10.76 -19.41
C GLY A 74 0.30 9.99 -18.68
N ASP A 75 -0.88 9.82 -19.30
CA ASP A 75 -2.11 9.39 -18.62
C ASP A 75 -2.02 7.99 -17.97
N GLN A 76 -1.35 7.04 -18.63
CA GLN A 76 -1.17 5.69 -18.09
C GLN A 76 -0.13 5.63 -16.95
N LEU A 77 0.98 6.36 -17.09
CA LEU A 77 2.02 6.38 -16.05
C LEU A 77 1.62 7.27 -14.88
N GLY A 78 0.89 8.35 -15.13
CA GLY A 78 0.40 9.27 -14.11
C GLY A 78 -0.50 8.57 -13.09
N SER A 79 -1.43 7.73 -13.56
CA SER A 79 -2.33 6.98 -12.66
C SER A 79 -1.58 5.93 -11.84
N LEU A 80 -0.57 5.30 -12.45
CA LEU A 80 0.27 4.31 -11.80
C LEU A 80 1.18 4.97 -10.74
N LEU A 81 1.82 6.09 -11.07
CA LEU A 81 2.63 6.86 -10.12
C LEU A 81 1.79 7.41 -8.96
N GLN A 82 0.56 7.86 -9.23
CA GLN A 82 -0.35 8.32 -8.19
C GLN A 82 -0.72 7.17 -7.25
N ALA A 83 -1.06 6.00 -7.79
CA ALA A 83 -1.37 4.81 -7.00
C ALA A 83 -0.17 4.36 -6.15
N ILE A 84 1.05 4.35 -6.71
CA ILE A 84 2.27 4.04 -5.97
C ILE A 84 2.53 5.06 -4.86
N THR A 85 2.40 6.35 -5.15
CA THR A 85 2.63 7.42 -4.17
C THR A 85 1.64 7.32 -3.02
N TYR A 86 0.37 7.06 -3.32
CA TYR A 86 -0.68 6.85 -2.32
C TYR A 86 -0.41 5.61 -1.46
N ALA A 87 -0.06 4.48 -2.10
CA ALA A 87 0.30 3.26 -1.40
C ALA A 87 1.54 3.46 -0.51
N MET A 88 2.55 4.17 -1.00
CA MET A 88 3.76 4.51 -0.26
C MET A 88 3.48 5.44 0.91
N PHE A 89 2.56 6.39 0.76
CA PHE A 89 2.12 7.27 1.84
C PHE A 89 1.46 6.47 2.98
N ILE A 90 0.50 5.60 2.66
CA ILE A 90 -0.11 4.71 3.66
C ILE A 90 0.96 3.80 4.28
N TRP A 91 1.86 3.25 3.47
CA TRP A 91 2.92 2.38 3.96
C TRP A 91 3.85 3.11 4.93
N LEU A 92 4.22 4.37 4.66
CA LEU A 92 5.08 5.17 5.52
C LEU A 92 4.40 5.44 6.88
N PHE A 93 3.08 5.69 6.88
CA PHE A 93 2.30 5.77 8.12
C PHE A 93 2.24 4.43 8.87
N ALA A 94 1.98 3.32 8.17
CA ALA A 94 1.98 1.99 8.76
C ALA A 94 3.37 1.62 9.33
N TRP A 95 4.44 2.03 8.64
CA TRP A 95 5.82 1.86 9.09
C TRP A 95 6.12 2.70 10.33
N TRP A 96 5.64 3.93 10.38
CA TRP A 96 5.76 4.78 11.57
C TRP A 96 5.07 4.15 12.79
N LEU A 97 3.86 3.59 12.59
CA LEU A 97 3.14 2.85 13.63
C LEU A 97 3.91 1.59 14.06
N TYR A 98 4.45 0.85 13.09
CA TYR A 98 5.28 -0.34 13.32
C TYR A 98 6.55 -0.02 14.13
N LYS A 99 7.24 1.08 13.79
CA LYS A 99 8.42 1.56 14.52
C LYS A 99 8.11 1.92 15.97
N ASN A 100 6.93 2.47 16.22
CA ASN A 100 6.47 2.84 17.56
C ASN A 100 5.97 1.64 18.39
N LYS A 101 6.08 0.39 17.89
CA LYS A 101 5.64 -0.86 18.55
C LYS A 101 4.18 -0.88 19.03
N LYS A 102 3.35 0.06 18.59
CA LYS A 102 1.91 0.07 18.89
C LYS A 102 1.22 -0.85 17.91
N VAL A 103 1.12 -2.11 18.26
CA VAL A 103 0.27 -3.05 17.52
C VAL A 103 -1.15 -2.84 18.01
N ILE A 104 -2.03 -2.33 17.14
CA ILE A 104 -3.46 -2.29 17.41
C ILE A 104 -3.97 -3.72 17.23
N LYS A 105 -3.95 -4.49 18.32
CA LYS A 105 -4.66 -5.76 18.45
C LYS A 105 -6.02 -5.45 19.08
N LEU A 106 -7.10 -5.93 18.45
CA LEU A 106 -8.35 -6.19 19.17
C LEU A 106 -8.17 -7.44 20.03
#